data_AF-A0A2T0GT33-F1
#
_entry.id   AF-A0A2T0GT33-F1
#
_cell.length_a   1.000
_cell.length_b   1.000
_cell.length_c   1.000
_cell.angle_alpha   90.00
_cell.angle_beta   90.00
_cell.angle_gamma   90.00
#
_symmetry.space_group_name_H-M   'P 1'
#
loop_
_entity.id
_entity.type
_entity.pdbx_description
1 polymer ?
#
loop_
_entity_poly.entity_id
_entity_poly.type
_entity_poly.pdbx_seq_one_letter_code
_entity_poly.pdbx_strand_id
1 'polypeptide(L)' 'MWNYSNAPRCTVCAHRAIVTKHQAQRLVNSSGGRLVAYQCPIELSSWHVWAPEFERGGGSASR' A
#
# COMPACT_ATOMS: atom_id res chain seq x y z
N MET A 1 12.34 -1.77 -15.11
CA MET A 1 11.80 -2.68 -14.08
C MET A 1 11.29 -1.81 -12.94
N TRP A 2 9.99 -1.86 -12.61
CA TRP A 2 9.44 -1.02 -11.54
C TRP A 2 9.76 -1.64 -10.17
N ASN A 3 10.25 -0.82 -9.22
CA ASN A 3 10.63 -1.28 -7.89
C ASN A 3 9.75 -0.62 -6.83
N TYR A 4 9.06 -1.44 -6.04
CA TYR A 4 8.17 -0.95 -4.98
C TYR A 4 8.92 -0.11 -3.93
N SER A 5 10.15 -0.48 -3.57
CA SER A 5 10.93 0.23 -2.54
C SER A 5 11.34 1.64 -2.95
N ASN A 6 11.49 1.90 -4.26
CA ASN A 6 11.80 3.22 -4.81
C ASN A 6 10.54 4.01 -5.23
N ALA A 7 9.35 3.46 -5.02
CA ALA A 7 8.13 4.17 -5.35
C ALA A 7 7.98 5.41 -4.43
N PRO A 8 7.52 6.55 -4.97
CA PRO A 8 7.28 7.75 -4.18
C PRO A 8 6.33 7.44 -3.02
N ARG A 9 6.54 8.06 -1.85
CA ARG A 9 5.73 7.82 -0.66
C ARG A 9 4.77 8.97 -0.43
N CYS A 10 3.50 8.66 -0.22
CA CYS A 10 2.49 9.65 0.14
C CYS A 10 2.69 10.05 1.60
N THR A 11 3.09 11.29 1.84
CA THR A 11 3.29 11.85 3.19
C THR A 11 2.00 11.93 4.00
N VAL A 12 0.84 12.03 3.34
CA VAL A 12 -0.47 12.12 3.99
C VAL A 12 -1.01 10.73 4.38
N CYS A 13 -0.78 9.71 3.55
CA CYS A 13 -1.32 8.36 3.77
C CYS A 13 -0.37 7.47 4.59
N ALA A 14 0.29 8.02 5.61
CA ALA A 14 1.27 7.33 6.46
C ALA A 14 2.50 6.80 5.69
N HIS A 15 3.08 7.60 4.79
CA HIS A 15 4.28 7.26 4.02
C HIS A 15 4.13 5.97 3.16
N ARG A 16 2.90 5.64 2.77
CA ARG A 16 2.61 4.50 1.90
C ARG A 16 3.06 4.75 0.47
N ALA A 17 3.50 3.69 -0.20
CA ALA A 17 3.93 3.76 -1.58
C ALA A 17 2.79 4.20 -2.50
N ILE A 18 3.06 5.20 -3.33
CA ILE A 18 2.22 5.66 -4.43
C ILE A 18 2.52 4.76 -5.62
N VAL A 19 1.50 4.04 -6.06
CA VAL A 19 1.56 3.12 -7.19
C VAL A 19 0.40 3.40 -8.14
N THR A 20 0.49 2.93 -9.38
CA THR A 20 -0.65 3.01 -10.30
C THR A 20 -1.69 1.94 -9.97
N LYS A 21 -2.93 2.11 -10.43
CA LYS A 21 -4.00 1.10 -10.27
C LYS A 21 -3.55 -0.28 -10.73
N HIS A 22 -2.88 -0.36 -11.88
CA HIS A 22 -2.40 -1.63 -12.43
C HIS A 22 -1.32 -2.27 -11.54
N GLN A 23 -0.39 -1.48 -11.00
CA GLN A 23 0.62 -1.98 -10.06
C GLN A 23 -0.01 -2.48 -8.75
N ALA A 24 -0.96 -1.72 -8.20
CA ALA A 24 -1.70 -2.12 -7.00
C ALA A 24 -2.42 -3.46 -7.22
N GLN A 25 -3.14 -3.61 -8.34
CA GLN A 25 -3.84 -4.84 -8.68
C GLN A 25 -2.89 -6.03 -8.80
N ARG A 26 -1.72 -5.85 -9.43
CA ARG A 26 -0.71 -6.93 -9.52
C ARG A 26 -0.21 -7.34 -8.14
N LEU A 27 0.06 -6.40 -7.24
CA LEU A 27 0.51 -6.71 -5.89
C LEU A 27 -0.56 -7.46 -5.09
N VAL A 28 -1.82 -7.05 -5.18
CA VAL A 28 -2.96 -7.74 -4.55
C VAL A 28 -3.08 -9.17 -5.07
N ASN A 29 -3.04 -9.35 -6.38
CA ASN A 29 -3.14 -10.67 -7.02
C ASN A 29 -1.94 -11.56 -6.67
N SER A 30 -0.71 -11.04 -6.74
CA SER A 30 0.51 -11.78 -6.38
C SER A 30 0.57 -12.16 -4.90
N SER A 31 -0.13 -11.43 -4.04
CA SER A 31 -0.19 -11.70 -2.60
C SER A 31 -1.30 -12.66 -2.20
N GLY A 32 -2.08 -13.18 -3.17
CA GLY A 32 -3.17 -14.12 -2.89
C GLY A 32 -4.25 -13.55 -1.97
N GLY A 33 -4.53 -12.25 -2.05
CA GLY A 33 -5.55 -11.58 -1.23
C GLY A 33 -5.08 -11.05 0.13
N ARG A 34 -3.79 -11.20 0.48
CA ARG A 34 -3.22 -10.64 1.72
C ARG A 34 -3.03 -9.12 1.69
N LEU A 35 -2.94 -8.55 0.50
CA LEU A 35 -2.88 -7.10 0.28
C LEU A 35 -4.22 -6.60 -0.22
N VAL A 36 -4.56 -5.38 0.18
CA VAL A 36 -5.72 -4.64 -0.27
C VAL A 36 -5.24 -3.37 -0.97
N ALA A 37 -5.76 -3.11 -2.17
CA ALA A 37 -5.52 -1.89 -2.90
C ALA A 37 -6.62 -0.86 -2.60
N TYR A 38 -6.26 0.39 -2.39
CA TYR A 38 -7.20 1.49 -2.23
C TYR A 38 -6.69 2.77 -2.89
N GLN A 39 -7.61 3.62 -3.33
CA GLN A 39 -7.27 4.88 -3.99
C GLN A 39 -6.83 5.92 -2.95
N CYS A 40 -5.82 6.73 -3.28
CA CYS A 40 -5.42 7.83 -2.43
C CYS A 40 -6.54 8.88 -2.34
N PRO A 41 -6.93 9.33 -1.13
CA PRO A 41 -7.96 10.35 -0.97
C PRO A 41 -7.49 11.75 -1.39
N ILE A 42 -6.18 12.00 -1.44
CA ILE A 42 -5.60 13.30 -1.81
C ILE A 42 -5.31 13.37 -3.31
N GLU A 43 -4.72 12.30 -3.86
CA GLU A 43 -4.32 12.23 -5.26
C GLU A 43 -5.09 11.11 -5.95
N LEU A 44 -6.21 11.43 -6.60
CA LEU A 44 -7.13 10.44 -7.18
C LEU A 44 -6.48 9.58 -8.29
N SER A 45 -5.36 10.01 -8.87
CA SER A 45 -4.59 9.21 -9.84
C SER A 45 -3.67 8.17 -9.19
N SER A 46 -3.51 8.22 -7.87
CA SER A 46 -2.59 7.41 -7.09
C SER A 46 -3.31 6.32 -6.30
N TRP A 47 -2.68 5.15 -6.22
CA TRP A 47 -3.16 4.01 -5.47
C TRP A 47 -2.15 3.60 -4.42
N HIS A 48 -2.66 3.00 -3.35
CA HIS A 48 -1.89 2.45 -2.25
C HIS A 48 -2.23 0.99 -2.06
N VAL A 49 -1.28 0.24 -1.50
CA VAL A 49 -1.51 -1.13 -1.05
C VAL A 49 -1.29 -1.20 0.45
N TRP A 50 -2.13 -1.96 1.13
CA TRP A 50 -2.08 -2.14 2.57
C TRP A 50 -2.30 -3.60 2.92
N ALA A 51 -1.59 -4.09 3.93
CA ALA A 51 -1.66 -5.47 4.42
C ALA A 51 -2.42 -5.47 5.76
N PRO A 52 -3.77 -5.63 5.76
CA PRO A 52 -4.56 -5.58 7.00
C PRO A 52 -4.12 -6.63 8.02
N GLU A 53 -3.66 -7.80 7.57
CA GLU A 53 -3.24 -8.89 8.45
C GLU A 53 -1.92 -8.60 9.18
N PHE A 54 -0.99 -7.88 8.54
CA PHE A 54 0.27 -7.48 9.17
C PHE A 54 0.08 -6.32 10.15
N GLU A 55 -0.86 -5.43 9.87
CA GLU A 55 -1.10 -4.24 10.68
C GLU A 55 -2.04 -4.52 11.86
N ARG A 56 -2.94 -5.51 11.76
CA ARG A 56 -3.76 -5.99 12.89
C ARG A 56 -2.95 -6.66 14.01
N GLY A 57 -1.74 -7.13 13.73
CA GLY A 57 -0.79 -7.62 14.75
C GLY A 57 0.08 -6.53 15.38
N GLY A 58 0.03 -5.30 14.88
CA GLY A 58 0.88 -4.16 15.30
C GLY A 58 0.34 -3.34 16.47
N GLY A 59 -0.76 -3.74 17.08
CA GLY A 59 -1.27 -3.17 18.34
C GLY A 59 -0.44 -3.57 19.57
N SER A 60 0.87 -3.81 19.42
CA SER A 60 1.75 -4.22 20.52
C SER A 60 3.17 -3.70 20.30
N ALA A 61 3.31 -2.38 20.24
CA ALA A 61 4.58 -1.72 20.51
C ALA A 61 4.34 -0.43 21.32
N SER A 62 4.03 -0.61 22.61
CA SER A 62 4.46 0.19 23.78
C SER A 62 3.84 -0.50 25.00
N ARG A 63 4.61 -1.29 25.75
CA ARG A 63 5.38 -0.89 26.94
C ARG A 63 4.50 -0.32 28.04
#